data_AF-A0A7G2SG34-F1
#
_entry.id   AF-A0A7G2SG34-F1
#
_cell.length_a   1.000
_cell.length_b   1.000
_cell.length_c   1.000
_cell.angle_alpha   90.00
_cell.angle_beta   90.00
_cell.angle_gamma   90.00
#
_symmetry.space_group_name_H-M   'P 1'
#
loop_
_entity.id
_entity.type
_entity.pdbx_description
1 polymer ?
#
loop_
_entity_poly.entity_id
_entity_poly.type
_entity_poly.pdbx_seq_one_letter_code
_entity_poly.pdbx_strand_id
1 'polypeptide(L)' 'MSTYSITDAAQVDDMLQEADCVSTSPRYNAAGTQAVLRWCADGVGRISHADARALMATAAWQVEP' A
#
# COMPACT_ATOMS: atom_id res chain seq x y z
N MET A 1 -0.19 -8.86 13.75
CA MET A 1 -1.15 -7.95 13.09
C MET A 1 -0.56 -7.56 11.75
N SER A 2 -1.35 -7.43 10.67
CA SER A 2 -0.81 -6.90 9.41
C SER A 2 -0.93 -5.38 9.38
N THR A 3 0.12 -4.72 8.93
CA THR A 3 0.10 -3.27 8.68
C THR A 3 0.29 -2.99 7.19
N TYR A 4 0.09 -1.73 6.82
CA TYR A 4 0.12 -1.29 5.44
C TYR A 4 1.04 -0.09 5.28
N SER A 5 1.58 0.17 4.10
CA SER A 5 2.28 1.43 3.81
C SER A 5 1.79 1.98 2.48
N ILE A 6 1.92 3.29 2.31
CA ILE A 6 1.77 3.95 1.02
C ILE A 6 3.18 4.11 0.47
N THR A 7 3.44 3.54 -0.71
CA THR A 7 4.75 3.50 -1.33
C THR A 7 4.65 4.14 -2.71
N ASP A 8 5.64 4.94 -3.12
CA ASP A 8 5.68 5.45 -4.48
C ASP A 8 5.86 4.32 -5.48
N ALA A 9 5.15 4.39 -6.61
CA ALA A 9 5.12 3.33 -7.62
C ALA A 9 6.53 2.95 -8.12
N ALA A 10 7.44 3.91 -8.19
CA ALA A 10 8.84 3.69 -8.59
C ALA A 10 9.64 2.85 -7.58
N GLN A 11 9.19 2.73 -6.33
CA GLN A 11 9.85 1.98 -5.26
C GLN A 11 9.12 0.67 -4.93
N VAL A 12 7.97 0.41 -5.55
CA VAL A 12 7.15 -0.77 -5.21
C VAL A 12 7.92 -2.06 -5.46
N ASP A 13 8.59 -2.19 -6.62
CA ASP A 13 9.36 -3.40 -6.94
C ASP A 13 10.47 -3.67 -5.92
N ASP A 14 11.15 -2.62 -5.46
CA ASP A 14 12.17 -2.74 -4.41
C ASP A 14 11.56 -3.17 -3.07
N MET A 15 10.45 -2.54 -2.67
CA MET A 15 9.74 -2.85 -1.43
C MET A 15 9.12 -4.25 -1.42
N LEU A 16 8.76 -4.80 -2.59
CA LEU A 16 8.27 -6.17 -2.70
C LEU A 16 9.35 -7.22 -2.46
N GLN A 17 10.64 -6.87 -2.61
CA GLN A 17 11.76 -7.76 -2.29
C GLN A 17 12.12 -7.78 -0.80
N GLU A 18 11.56 -6.87 0.00
CA GLU A 18 11.79 -6.88 1.44
C GLU A 18 11.15 -8.11 2.09
N ALA A 19 11.89 -8.73 3.02
CA ALA A 19 11.47 -9.96 3.70
C ALA A 19 10.15 -9.81 4.48
N ASP A 20 9.84 -8.59 4.95
CA ASP A 20 8.64 -8.29 5.73
C ASP A 20 7.42 -7.93 4.86
N CYS A 21 7.63 -7.72 3.55
CA CYS A 21 6.57 -7.38 2.62
C CYS A 21 5.82 -8.64 2.20
N VAL A 22 4.52 -8.69 2.50
CA VAL A 22 3.65 -9.82 2.14
C VAL A 22 2.65 -9.46 1.05
N SER A 23 2.81 -8.29 0.43
CA SER A 23 2.03 -7.90 -0.73
C SER A 23 2.42 -8.75 -1.94
N THR A 24 1.45 -9.45 -2.53
CA THR A 24 1.62 -10.16 -3.81
C THR A 24 0.99 -9.41 -4.98
N SER A 25 0.01 -8.55 -4.69
CA SER A 25 -0.65 -7.69 -5.67
C SER A 25 -0.81 -6.29 -5.06
N PRO A 26 0.17 -5.40 -5.27
CA PRO A 26 0.08 -4.01 -4.86
C PRO A 26 -1.17 -3.37 -5.47
N ARG A 27 -1.95 -2.67 -4.64
CA ARG A 27 -3.06 -1.88 -5.14
C ARG A 27 -2.56 -0.47 -5.40
N TYR A 28 -2.62 -0.02 -6.65
CA TYR A 28 -2.23 1.33 -7.04
C TYR A 28 -3.38 2.33 -6.88
N ASN A 29 -3.04 3.61 -6.73
CA ASN A 29 -3.99 4.72 -6.79
C ASN A 29 -4.47 4.97 -8.23
N ALA A 30 -5.49 5.80 -8.41
CA ALA A 30 -6.07 6.08 -9.72
C ALA A 30 -5.06 6.73 -10.69
N ALA A 31 -4.07 7.45 -10.16
CA ALA A 31 -3.01 8.07 -10.94
C ALA A 31 -1.85 7.12 -11.29
N GLY A 32 -1.80 5.91 -10.71
CA GLY A 32 -0.68 4.98 -10.86
C GLY A 32 0.65 5.43 -10.24
N THR A 33 0.65 6.47 -9.39
CA THR A 33 1.86 7.04 -8.79
C THR A 33 2.23 6.44 -7.44
N GLN A 34 1.26 5.84 -6.75
CA GLN A 34 1.44 5.27 -5.42
C GLN A 34 0.72 3.94 -5.31
N ALA A 35 1.23 3.05 -4.46
CA ALA A 35 0.60 1.78 -4.13
C ALA A 35 0.51 1.55 -2.63
N VAL A 36 -0.52 0.82 -2.22
CA VAL A 36 -0.62 0.27 -0.87
C VAL A 36 0.05 -1.10 -0.84
N LEU A 37 1.04 -1.23 0.04
CA LEU A 37 1.71 -2.50 0.34
C LEU A 37 1.30 -3.02 1.71
N ARG A 38 1.31 -4.34 1.89
CA ARG A 38 0.98 -5.03 3.14
C ARG A 38 2.24 -5.65 3.72
N TRP A 39 2.39 -5.52 5.03
CA TRP A 39 3.54 -5.96 5.79
C TRP A 39 3.13 -6.92 6.92
N CYS A 40 4.03 -7.84 7.28
CA CYS A 40 3.82 -8.79 8.37
C CYS A 40 4.27 -8.27 9.75
N ALA A 41 5.06 -7.19 9.78
CA ALA A 41 5.57 -6.54 10.98
C ALA A 41 5.10 -5.07 11.07
N ASP A 42 5.29 -4.42 12.21
CA ASP A 42 5.12 -2.96 12.37
C ASP A 42 6.40 -2.20 12.00
N GLY A 43 6.29 -0.95 11.58
CA GLY A 43 7.41 -0.18 11.06
C GLY A 43 7.06 1.29 10.85
N VAL A 44 8.08 2.10 10.59
CA VAL A 44 7.91 3.55 10.38
C VAL A 44 7.09 3.79 9.11
N GLY A 45 6.11 4.69 9.18
CA GLY A 45 5.23 4.99 8.05
C GLY A 45 4.18 3.90 7.75
N ARG A 46 4.05 2.88 8.63
CA ARG A 46 3.02 1.86 8.49
C ARG A 46 1.71 2.32 9.15
N ILE A 47 0.61 2.09 8.46
CA ILE A 47 -0.76 2.45 8.83
C ILE A 47 -1.58 1.20 9.15
N SER A 48 -2.65 1.38 9.92
CA SER A 48 -3.55 0.29 10.27
C SER A 48 -4.37 -0.17 9.07
N HIS A 49 -4.99 -1.35 9.18
CA HIS A 49 -5.96 -1.81 8.18
C HIS A 49 -7.13 -0.84 7.99
N ALA A 50 -7.59 -0.20 9.08
CA ALA A 50 -8.70 0.74 9.04
C ALA A 50 -8.33 2.00 8.23
N ASP A 51 -7.13 2.53 8.46
CA ASP A 51 -6.63 3.72 7.74
C ASP A 51 -6.38 3.41 6.26
N ALA A 52 -5.79 2.25 5.94
CA ALA A 52 -5.61 1.80 4.57
C ALA A 52 -6.95 1.66 3.83
N ARG A 53 -7.97 1.15 4.52
CA ARG A 53 -9.32 1.03 3.96
C ARG A 53 -9.98 2.39 3.76
N ALA A 54 -9.83 3.31 4.69
CA ALA A 54 -10.33 4.68 4.55
C ALA A 54 -9.68 5.39 3.36
N LEU A 55 -8.37 5.23 3.18
CA LEU A 55 -7.63 5.75 2.02
C LEU A 55 -8.16 5.20 0.70
N MET A 56 -8.35 3.88 0.60
CA MET A 56 -8.91 3.23 -0.60
C MET A 56 -10.34 3.67 -0.93
N ALA A 57 -11.07 4.25 0.02
CA ALA A 57 -12.41 4.79 -0.18
C ALA A 57 -12.40 6.24 -0.72
N THR A 58 -11.24 6.89 -0.81
CA THR A 58 -11.12 8.24 -1.35
C THR A 58 -11.07 8.23 -2.89
N ALA A 59 -11.49 9.32 -3.52
CA ALA A 59 -11.49 9.47 -4.98
C ALA A 59 -10.11 9.25 -5.61
N ALA A 60 -9.02 9.54 -4.89
CA ALA A 60 -7.66 9.34 -5.38
C ALA A 60 -7.29 7.86 -5.61
N TRP A 61 -8.01 6.92 -4.97
CA TRP A 61 -7.74 5.48 -5.00
C TRP A 61 -8.87 4.66 -5.61
N GLN A 62 -9.99 5.31 -5.91
CA GLN A 62 -11.05 4.73 -6.71
C GLN A 62 -10.72 4.96 -8.18
N VAL A 63 -10.52 3.88 -8.93
CA VAL A 63 -10.51 3.96 -10.40
C VAL A 63 -11.99 4.14 -10.80
N GLU A 64 -12.32 5.24 -11.49
CA GLU A 64 -13.67 5.40 -12.04
C GLU A 64 -14.03 4.18 -12.90
N PRO A 65 -15.26 3.63 -12.77
CA PRO A 65 -15.69 2.45 -13.50
C PRO A 65 -15.84 2.69 -15.01
#